data_AF-A0A952HM95-F1
#
_entry.id   AF-A0A952HM95-F1
#
_cell.length_a   1.000
_cell.length_b   1.000
_cell.length_c   1.000
_cell.angle_alpha   90.00
_cell.angle_beta   90.00
_cell.angle_gamma   90.00
#
_symmetry.space_group_name_H-M   'P 1'
#
loop_
_entity.id
_entity.type
_entity.pdbx_description
1 polymer ?
#
loop_
_entity_poly.entity_id
_entity_poly.type
_entity_poly.pdbx_seq_one_letter_code
_entity_poly.pdbx_strand_id
1 'polypeptide(L)'
;DEEADLKYLARFAMEFCFIESCGKCAPCRIGSIRGLEILDKLLNQGRDESLISMFVDLSEVMINTSLCGLGGMAPKPILSLFKHFPEEFGLFKEDLEKFSF
;
A
#
# COMPACT_ATOMS: atom_id res chain seq x y z
N ASP A 1 19.06 6.43 -4.63
CA ASP A 1 19.74 7.64 -4.15
C ASP A 1 19.03 8.11 -2.91
N GLU A 2 19.71 8.79 -1.99
CA GLU A 2 19.11 9.36 -0.78
C GLU A 2 18.16 10.54 -1.10
N GLU A 3 18.19 11.03 -2.34
CA GLU A 3 17.31 12.10 -2.86
C GLU A 3 15.93 11.59 -3.33
N ALA A 4 15.68 10.28 -3.31
CA ALA A 4 14.43 9.73 -3.83
C ALA A 4 13.23 10.01 -2.90
N ASP A 5 12.15 10.58 -3.45
CA ASP A 5 10.88 10.74 -2.72
C ASP A 5 10.14 9.40 -2.62
N LEU A 6 10.29 8.73 -1.48
CA LEU A 6 9.69 7.42 -1.21
C LEU A 6 8.16 7.47 -1.15
N LYS A 7 7.57 8.59 -0.72
CA LYS A 7 6.11 8.78 -0.70
C LYS A 7 5.56 8.88 -2.11
N TYR A 8 6.23 9.64 -2.97
CA TYR A 8 5.89 9.71 -4.40
C TYR A 8 5.99 8.33 -5.05
N LEU A 9 7.07 7.59 -4.80
CA LEU A 9 7.25 6.24 -5.36
C LEU A 9 6.19 5.25 -4.86
N ALA A 10 5.80 5.31 -3.58
CA ALA A 10 4.71 4.52 -3.02
C ALA A 10 3.40 4.76 -3.77
N ARG A 11 3.05 6.04 -3.93
CA ARG A 11 1.83 6.46 -4.62
C ARG A 11 1.85 6.05 -6.08
N PHE A 12 2.95 6.31 -6.76
CA PHE A 12 3.14 5.96 -8.17
C PHE A 12 3.02 4.45 -8.41
N ALA A 13 3.62 3.61 -7.55
CA ALA A 13 3.55 2.16 -7.70
C ALA A 13 2.10 1.64 -7.60
N MET A 14 1.31 2.18 -6.67
CA MET A 14 -0.10 1.78 -6.51
C MET A 14 -0.97 2.31 -7.65
N GLU A 15 -0.75 3.56 -8.06
CA GLU A 15 -1.47 4.20 -9.17
C GLU A 15 -1.20 3.49 -10.51
N PHE A 16 0.04 3.09 -10.77
CA PHE A 16 0.40 2.26 -11.92
C PHE A 16 -0.40 0.95 -11.93
N CYS A 17 -0.46 0.24 -10.79
CA CYS A 17 -1.20 -1.02 -10.70
C CYS A 17 -2.71 -0.83 -10.86
N PHE A 18 -3.26 0.32 -10.45
CA PHE A 18 -4.64 0.70 -10.72
C PHE A 18 -4.88 0.90 -12.22
N ILE A 19 -4.05 1.71 -12.89
CA ILE A 19 -4.19 2.03 -14.32
C ILE A 19 -4.03 0.78 -15.19
N GLU A 20 -3.02 -0.05 -14.90
CA GLU A 20 -2.70 -1.25 -15.68
C GLU A 20 -3.52 -2.48 -15.28
N SER A 21 -4.48 -2.32 -14.36
CA SER A 21 -5.36 -3.42 -13.96
C SER A 21 -6.21 -3.88 -15.14
N CYS A 22 -6.10 -5.15 -15.52
CA CYS A 22 -7.00 -5.76 -16.51
C CYS A 22 -8.46 -5.91 -16.05
N GLY A 23 -8.77 -5.59 -14.77
CA GLY A 23 -10.13 -5.56 -14.22
C GLY A 23 -10.81 -6.91 -13.98
N LYS A 24 -10.14 -8.05 -14.25
CA LYS A 24 -10.77 -9.39 -14.22
C LYS A 24 -11.18 -9.88 -12.82
N CYS A 25 -10.39 -9.61 -11.78
CA CYS A 25 -10.69 -10.04 -10.41
C CYS A 25 -11.03 -8.85 -9.51
N ALA A 26 -12.03 -9.01 -8.65
CA ALA A 26 -12.44 -8.00 -7.68
C ALA A 26 -11.30 -7.50 -6.77
N PRO A 27 -10.44 -8.35 -6.17
CA PRO A 27 -9.37 -7.87 -5.29
C PRO A 27 -8.39 -6.92 -6.00
N CYS A 28 -7.99 -7.22 -7.24
CA CYS A 28 -7.14 -6.30 -8.00
C CYS A 28 -7.90 -5.05 -8.48
N ARG A 29 -9.08 -5.23 -9.09
CA ARG A 29 -9.86 -4.13 -9.69
C ARG A 29 -10.29 -3.09 -8.66
N ILE A 30 -10.78 -3.55 -7.50
CA ILE A 30 -11.31 -2.68 -6.45
C ILE A 30 -10.20 -2.33 -5.45
N GLY A 31 -9.36 -3.29 -5.09
CA GLY A 31 -8.32 -3.08 -4.09
C GLY A 31 -7.24 -2.10 -4.52
N SER A 32 -6.87 -2.06 -5.81
CA SER A 32 -5.93 -1.04 -6.31
C SER A 32 -6.46 0.38 -6.11
N ILE A 33 -7.75 0.62 -6.37
CA ILE A 33 -8.42 1.90 -6.13
C ILE A 33 -8.44 2.23 -4.63
N ARG A 34 -8.91 1.28 -3.80
CA ARG A 34 -9.04 1.51 -2.35
C ARG A 34 -7.69 1.72 -1.68
N GLY A 35 -6.66 1.00 -2.10
CA GLY A 35 -5.32 1.18 -1.57
C GLY A 35 -4.73 2.53 -1.96
N LEU A 36 -5.00 3.03 -3.18
CA LEU A 36 -4.61 4.39 -3.56
C LEU A 36 -5.33 5.45 -2.71
N GLU A 37 -6.64 5.30 -2.48
CA GLU A 37 -7.41 6.22 -1.62
C GLU A 37 -6.90 6.23 -0.17
N ILE A 38 -6.56 5.07 0.39
CA ILE A 38 -6.00 4.96 1.74
C ILE A 38 -4.62 5.62 1.79
N LEU A 39 -3.77 5.36 0.80
CA LEU A 39 -2.44 5.95 0.73
C LEU A 39 -2.50 7.48 0.59
N ASP A 40 -3.37 7.99 -0.28
CA ASP A 40 -3.59 9.44 -0.43
C ASP A 40 -4.06 10.08 0.88
N LYS A 41 -4.93 9.40 1.66
CA LYS A 41 -5.33 9.89 2.98
C LYS A 41 -4.15 9.91 3.95
N LEU A 42 -3.37 8.84 4.02
CA LEU A 42 -2.21 8.73 4.90
C LEU A 42 -1.18 9.84 4.62
N LEU A 43 -0.89 10.08 3.33
CA LEU A 43 0.06 11.09 2.88
C LEU A 43 -0.41 12.53 3.19
N ASN A 44 -1.72 12.78 3.26
CA ASN A 44 -2.28 14.11 3.52
C ASN A 44 -2.58 14.39 5.00
N GLN A 45 -2.98 13.37 5.76
CA GLN A 45 -3.47 13.52 7.14
C GLN A 45 -2.39 13.21 8.20
N GLY A 46 -1.28 12.59 7.80
CA GLY A 46 -0.21 12.18 8.70
C GLY A 46 -0.51 10.87 9.41
N ARG A 47 0.10 10.67 10.58
CA ARG A 47 0.02 9.42 11.36
C ARG A 47 -1.42 9.03 11.68
N ASP A 48 -1.88 7.90 11.12
CA ASP A 48 -3.16 7.28 11.43
C ASP A 48 -3.03 5.74 11.37
N GLU A 49 -3.03 5.11 12.55
CA GLU A 49 -2.91 3.66 12.70
C GLU A 49 -4.09 2.88 12.08
N SER A 50 -5.27 3.49 11.99
CA SER A 50 -6.45 2.84 11.41
C SER A 50 -6.32 2.74 9.88
N LEU A 51 -5.76 3.77 9.22
CA LEU A 51 -5.47 3.75 7.79
C LEU A 51 -4.43 2.67 7.44
N ILE A 52 -3.41 2.51 8.27
CA ILE A 52 -2.39 1.46 8.08
C ILE A 52 -3.02 0.08 8.23
N SER A 53 -3.79 -0.15 9.30
CA SER A 53 -4.48 -1.43 9.49
C SER A 53 -5.37 -1.76 8.29
N MET A 54 -6.17 -0.81 7.83
CA MET A 54 -7.00 -0.99 6.64
C MET A 54 -6.18 -1.29 5.38
N PHE A 55 -5.02 -0.65 5.21
CA PHE A 55 -4.14 -0.94 4.08
C PHE A 55 -3.54 -2.34 4.16
N VAL A 56 -3.09 -2.77 5.34
CA VAL A 56 -2.51 -4.11 5.56
C VAL A 56 -3.55 -5.20 5.31
N ASP A 57 -4.75 -5.06 5.87
CA ASP A 57 -5.86 -6.02 5.66
C ASP A 57 -6.24 -6.12 4.18
N LEU A 58 -6.34 -4.96 3.50
CA LEU A 58 -6.59 -4.92 2.06
C LEU A 58 -5.47 -5.62 1.27
N SER A 59 -4.22 -5.39 1.68
CA SER A 59 -3.05 -5.97 1.03
C SER A 59 -3.04 -7.49 1.15
N GLU A 60 -3.41 -8.05 2.29
CA GLU A 60 -3.54 -9.50 2.48
C GLU A 60 -4.57 -10.09 1.51
N VAL A 61 -5.73 -9.46 1.38
CA VAL A 61 -6.76 -9.88 0.41
C VAL A 61 -6.21 -9.81 -1.02
N MET A 62 -5.56 -8.71 -1.40
CA MET A 62 -5.00 -8.54 -2.75
C MET A 62 -3.91 -9.58 -3.05
N ILE A 63 -3.00 -9.83 -2.12
CA ILE A 63 -1.90 -10.79 -2.24
C ILE A 63 -2.44 -12.21 -2.42
N ASN A 64 -3.41 -12.62 -1.60
CA ASN A 64 -3.83 -14.01 -1.53
C ASN A 64 -4.95 -14.37 -2.52
N THR A 65 -5.73 -13.38 -3.01
CA THR A 65 -6.95 -13.67 -3.77
C THR A 65 -6.95 -13.10 -5.19
N SER A 66 -5.92 -12.35 -5.60
CA SER A 66 -5.78 -11.90 -6.98
C SER A 66 -5.47 -13.05 -7.93
N LEU A 67 -6.15 -13.09 -9.08
CA LEU A 67 -5.96 -14.12 -10.11
C LEU A 67 -4.58 -14.12 -10.78
N CYS A 68 -3.81 -13.03 -10.70
CA CYS A 68 -2.52 -12.92 -11.36
C CYS A 68 -1.51 -12.12 -10.52
N GLY A 69 -0.24 -12.16 -10.95
CA GLY A 69 0.87 -11.53 -10.26
C GLY A 69 0.74 -10.01 -10.10
N LEU A 70 0.13 -9.30 -11.07
CA LEU A 70 -0.05 -7.84 -10.96
C LEU A 70 -0.84 -7.48 -9.70
N GLY A 71 -2.00 -8.12 -9.49
CA GLY A 71 -2.86 -7.83 -8.33
C GLY A 71 -2.19 -8.20 -7.00
N GLY A 72 -1.50 -9.35 -6.96
CA GLY A 72 -0.82 -9.79 -5.73
C GLY A 72 0.47 -9.03 -5.42
N MET A 73 1.10 -8.39 -6.42
CA MET A 73 2.30 -7.57 -6.21
C MET A 73 1.99 -6.10 -5.95
N ALA A 74 0.82 -5.60 -6.38
CA ALA A 74 0.44 -4.19 -6.24
C ALA A 74 0.67 -3.57 -4.85
N PRO A 75 0.27 -4.19 -3.72
CA PRO A 75 0.48 -3.59 -2.41
C PRO A 75 1.91 -3.77 -1.85
N LYS A 76 2.71 -4.69 -2.40
CA LYS A 76 3.98 -5.11 -1.79
C LYS A 76 5.03 -3.99 -1.65
N PRO A 77 5.20 -3.07 -2.63
CA PRO A 77 6.13 -1.96 -2.46
C PRO A 77 5.78 -1.08 -1.25
N ILE A 78 4.49 -0.86 -0.98
CA ILE A 78 4.02 -0.03 0.13
C ILE A 78 4.24 -0.76 1.46
N LEU A 79 3.91 -2.05 1.54
CA LEU A 79 4.21 -2.86 2.73
C LEU A 79 5.70 -2.88 3.07
N SER A 80 6.55 -2.97 2.04
CA SER A 80 8.00 -2.87 2.19
C SER A 80 8.42 -1.51 2.75
N LEU A 81 7.82 -0.42 2.27
CA LEU A 81 8.10 0.93 2.77
C LEU A 81 7.62 1.11 4.22
N PHE A 82 6.44 0.62 4.60
CA PHE A 82 6.02 0.64 6.00
C PHE A 82 7.01 -0.11 6.90
N LYS A 83 7.47 -1.29 6.48
CA LYS A 83 8.40 -2.11 7.27
C LYS A 83 9.78 -1.47 7.43
N HIS A 84 10.30 -0.85 6.37
CA HIS A 84 11.70 -0.43 6.31
C HIS A 84 11.92 1.08 6.47
N PHE A 85 10.92 1.90 6.15
CA PHE A 85 10.95 3.36 6.18
C PHE A 85 9.66 3.95 6.80
N PRO A 86 9.25 3.51 8.01
CA PRO A 86 8.01 3.98 8.65
C PRO A 86 7.98 5.50 8.86
N GLU A 87 9.14 6.12 9.07
CA GLU A 87 9.31 7.55 9.31
C GLU A 87 8.79 8.42 8.15
N GLU A 88 8.84 7.92 6.92
CA GLU A 88 8.33 8.62 5.73
C GLU A 88 6.82 8.88 5.82
N PHE A 89 6.11 8.06 6.59
CA PHE A 89 4.67 8.16 6.83
C PHE A 89 4.34 8.73 8.21
N GLY A 90 5.35 9.25 8.92
CA GLY A 90 5.21 9.77 10.28
C GLY A 90 4.94 8.69 11.33
N LEU A 91 5.38 7.45 11.06
CA LEU A 91 5.13 6.28 11.90
C LEU A 91 6.36 5.89 12.70
N PHE A 92 6.12 5.19 13.80
CA PHE A 92 7.16 4.56 14.58
C PHE A 92 7.10 3.03 14.42
N LYS A 93 8.20 2.35 14.74
CA LYS A 93 8.26 0.88 14.62
C LYS A 93 7.24 0.20 15.52
N GLU A 94 6.98 0.76 16.69
CA GLU A 94 6.02 0.29 17.67
C GLU A 94 4.59 0.28 17.12
N ASP A 95 4.25 1.26 16.27
CA ASP A 95 2.95 1.34 15.60
C ASP A 95 2.71 0.13 14.67
N LEU A 96 3.80 -0.50 14.24
CA LEU A 96 3.84 -1.52 13.21
C LEU A 96 4.06 -2.95 13.73
N GLU A 97 4.46 -3.12 15.00
CA GLU A 97 4.73 -4.45 15.60
C GLU A 97 3.52 -5.40 15.58
N LYS A 98 2.32 -4.83 15.53
CA LYS A 98 1.05 -5.57 15.46
C LYS A 98 0.72 -6.12 14.07
N PHE A 99 1.44 -5.71 13.02
CA PHE A 99 1.19 -6.13 11.64
C PHE A 99 2.22 -7.16 11.17
N SER A 100 1.75 -8.19 10.47
CA SER A 100 2.62 -9.17 9.84
C SER A 100 2.95 -8.74 8.41
N PHE A 101 4.15 -8.20 8.19
CA PHE A 101 4.69 -7.83 6.87
C PHE A 101 5.55 -8.92 6.24
#